data_AF-A0A5B7F0F5-F1
#
_entry.id   AF-A0A5B7F0F5-F1
#
_cell.length_a   1.000
_cell.length_b   1.000
_cell.length_c   1.000
_cell.angle_alpha   90.00
_cell.angle_beta   90.00
_cell.angle_gamma   90.00
#
_symmetry.space_group_name_H-M   'P 1'
#
loop_
_entity.id
_entity.type
_entity.pdbx_description
1 polymer ?
#
loop_
_entity_poly.entity_id
_entity_poly.type
_entity_poly.pdbx_seq_one_letter_code
_entity_poly.pdbx_strand_id
1 'polypeptide(L)'
;MKRCLQGLTQNPNESLHSRIWMHCPKHISAVKRKLDFVTVVATMEYNNGYVASNLHVSLGLPYSSILAKALREKDKMMNRPLAKKMRNKWLQRELFYT
;
A
#
# COMPACT_ATOMS: atom_id res chain seq x y z
N MET A 1 6.72 -0.09 -11.37
CA MET A 1 6.91 1.25 -10.74
C MET A 1 6.05 2.34 -11.42
N LYS A 2 4.75 2.11 -11.69
CA LYS A 2 3.88 3.10 -12.39
C LYS A 2 2.99 3.93 -11.46
N ARG A 3 2.79 3.52 -10.20
CA ARG A 3 1.89 4.20 -9.24
C ARG A 3 2.47 5.50 -8.67
N CYS A 4 3.79 5.65 -8.63
CA CYS A 4 4.47 6.82 -8.07
C CYS A 4 4.85 7.88 -9.11
N LEU A 5 4.74 7.58 -10.41
CA LEU A 5 5.26 8.44 -11.49
C LEU A 5 4.37 9.65 -11.83
N GLN A 6 3.22 9.83 -11.16
CA GLN A 6 2.33 10.97 -11.41
C GLN A 6 2.61 12.19 -10.53
N GLY A 7 3.64 12.17 -9.67
CA GLY A 7 4.09 13.38 -8.93
C GLY A 7 3.13 13.89 -7.83
N LEU A 8 2.03 13.18 -7.54
CA LEU A 8 0.93 13.67 -6.70
C LEU A 8 1.16 13.60 -5.16
N THR A 9 2.40 13.35 -4.72
CA THR A 9 2.79 13.27 -3.29
C THR A 9 4.17 13.88 -3.08
N GLN A 10 4.32 14.80 -2.13
CA GLN A 10 5.59 15.45 -1.78
C GLN A 10 6.72 14.46 -1.44
N ASN A 11 6.38 13.25 -1.00
CA ASN A 11 7.30 12.13 -0.89
C ASN A 11 6.65 10.86 -1.47
N PRO A 12 7.21 10.27 -2.54
CA PRO A 12 6.72 9.02 -3.14
C PRO A 12 6.58 7.87 -2.12
N ASN A 13 7.40 7.90 -1.07
CA ASN A 13 7.47 6.86 -0.06
C ASN A 13 6.50 7.07 1.11
N GLU A 14 5.84 8.24 1.25
CA GLU A 14 4.89 8.48 2.35
C GLU A 14 3.77 7.43 2.41
N SER A 15 3.28 7.04 1.24
CA SER A 15 2.23 6.03 1.13
C SER A 15 2.72 4.62 1.53
N LEU A 16 3.98 4.28 1.26
CA LEU A 16 4.61 3.04 1.74
C LEU A 16 4.86 3.09 3.26
N HIS A 17 5.42 4.19 3.76
CA HIS A 17 5.71 4.38 5.17
C HIS A 17 4.44 4.32 6.03
N SER A 18 3.33 4.88 5.56
CA SER A 18 2.04 4.80 6.26
C SER A 18 1.61 3.35 6.53
N ARG A 19 1.95 2.41 5.63
CA ARG A 19 1.67 0.98 5.82
C ARG A 19 2.59 0.33 6.81
N ILE A 20 3.89 0.61 6.71
CA ILE A 20 4.87 0.12 7.68
C ILE A 20 4.43 0.55 9.08
N TRP A 21 3.97 1.79 9.24
CA TRP A 21 3.50 2.33 10.53
C TRP A 21 2.16 1.77 11.00
N MET A 22 1.29 1.28 10.11
CA MET A 22 0.09 0.53 10.55
C MET A 22 0.44 -0.78 11.25
N HIS A 23 1.54 -1.43 10.85
CA HIS A 23 1.98 -2.71 11.45
C HIS A 23 3.03 -2.53 12.55
N CYS A 24 3.85 -1.49 12.44
CA CYS A 24 4.88 -1.10 13.40
C CYS A 24 4.73 0.39 13.73
N PRO A 25 3.82 0.75 14.66
CA PRO A 25 3.59 2.14 15.03
C PRO A 25 4.89 2.79 15.55
N LYS A 26 5.14 4.03 15.14
CA LYS A 26 6.39 4.75 15.46
C LYS A 26 6.71 4.85 16.96
N HIS A 27 5.67 4.89 17.79
CA HIS A 27 5.79 5.01 19.23
C HIS A 27 6.01 3.66 19.94
N ILE A 28 6.04 2.55 19.18
CA ILE A 28 6.25 1.21 19.71
C ILE A 28 7.57 0.66 19.18
N SER A 29 8.44 0.25 20.10
CA SER A 29 9.68 -0.44 19.77
C SER A 29 9.38 -1.80 19.13
N ALA A 30 9.98 -2.08 17.97
CA ALA A 30 9.86 -3.36 17.27
C ALA A 30 11.24 -4.00 17.09
N VAL A 31 11.30 -5.33 17.23
CA VAL A 31 12.53 -6.09 16.94
C VAL A 31 12.85 -5.96 15.45
N LYS A 32 14.14 -5.80 15.10
CA LYS A 32 14.60 -5.63 13.71
C LYS A 32 13.97 -6.62 12.74
N ARG A 33 13.92 -7.91 13.11
CA ARG A 33 13.34 -8.97 12.27
C ARG A 33 11.87 -8.73 11.90
N LYS A 34 11.08 -8.18 12.84
CA LYS A 34 9.68 -7.81 12.59
C LYS A 34 9.62 -6.63 11.62
N LEU A 35 10.46 -5.63 11.82
CA LEU A 35 10.50 -4.46 10.94
C LEU A 35 10.90 -4.87 9.51
N ASP A 36 11.94 -5.68 9.35
CA ASP A 36 12.37 -6.20 8.04
C ASP A 36 11.22 -6.94 7.33
N PHE A 37 10.52 -7.83 8.04
CA PHE A 37 9.38 -8.57 7.50
C PHE A 37 8.24 -7.64 7.06
N VAL A 38 7.85 -6.71 7.93
CA VAL A 38 6.77 -5.75 7.65
C VAL A 38 7.13 -4.85 6.47
N THR A 39 8.39 -4.41 6.36
CA THR A 39 8.84 -3.61 5.23
C THR A 39 8.73 -4.38 3.92
N VAL A 40 9.19 -5.63 3.87
CA VAL A 40 9.07 -6.47 2.66
C VAL A 40 7.61 -6.67 2.27
N VAL A 41 6.74 -7.04 3.22
CA VAL A 41 5.30 -7.23 2.97
C VAL A 41 4.65 -5.93 2.48
N ALA A 42 4.91 -4.81 3.15
CA ALA A 42 4.36 -3.51 2.75
C ALA A 42 4.82 -3.11 1.34
N THR A 43 6.08 -3.36 0.98
CA THR A 43 6.61 -3.10 -0.36
C THR A 43 5.94 -3.98 -1.41
N MET A 44 5.77 -5.28 -1.14
CA MET A 44 5.09 -6.20 -2.06
C MET A 44 3.63 -5.81 -2.28
N GLU A 45 2.88 -5.57 -1.20
CA GLU A 45 1.47 -5.16 -1.29
C GLU A 45 1.31 -3.81 -2.01
N TYR A 46 2.19 -2.85 -1.73
CA TYR A 46 2.13 -1.53 -2.32
C TYR A 46 2.40 -1.57 -3.83
N ASN A 47 3.43 -2.32 -4.24
CA ASN A 47 3.85 -2.42 -5.63
C ASN A 47 2.91 -3.27 -6.48
N ASN A 48 2.53 -4.46 -5.98
CA ASN A 48 1.79 -5.44 -6.77
C ASN A 48 0.29 -5.46 -6.47
N GLY A 49 -0.13 -5.05 -5.27
CA GLY A 49 -1.48 -5.33 -4.79
C GLY A 49 -1.54 -6.56 -3.89
N TYR A 50 -2.58 -6.66 -3.07
CA TYR A 50 -2.87 -7.80 -2.20
C TYR A 50 -3.21 -9.08 -2.98
N VAL A 51 -3.90 -8.96 -4.12
CA VAL A 51 -4.24 -10.11 -4.95
C VAL A 51 -3.01 -10.62 -5.69
N ALA A 52 -2.24 -9.71 -6.33
CA ALA A 52 -1.11 -10.10 -7.17
C ALA A 52 0.20 -10.33 -6.38
N SER A 53 0.25 -10.03 -5.08
CA SER A 53 1.41 -10.36 -4.24
C SER A 53 1.57 -11.86 -4.00
N ASN A 54 0.50 -12.66 -4.21
CA ASN A 54 0.48 -14.11 -3.95
C ASN A 54 0.99 -14.50 -2.55
N LEU A 55 0.90 -13.59 -1.58
CA LEU A 55 1.43 -13.80 -0.23
C LEU A 55 0.79 -15.02 0.45
N HIS A 56 -0.49 -15.28 0.14
CA HIS A 56 -1.20 -16.48 0.60
C HIS A 56 -0.48 -17.79 0.22
N VAL A 57 0.09 -17.87 -0.99
CA VAL A 57 0.88 -19.04 -1.43
C VAL A 57 2.12 -19.19 -0.58
N SER A 58 2.84 -18.09 -0.34
CA SER A 58 4.06 -18.09 0.49
C SER A 58 3.77 -18.45 1.96
N LEU A 59 2.55 -18.19 2.44
CA LEU A 59 2.09 -18.53 3.79
C LEU A 59 1.40 -19.90 3.86
N GLY A 60 1.31 -20.65 2.76
CA GLY A 60 0.63 -21.94 2.72
C GLY A 60 -0.89 -21.86 2.93
N LEU A 61 -1.50 -20.69 2.71
CA LEU A 61 -2.93 -20.48 2.87
C LEU A 61 -3.67 -20.82 1.58
N PRO A 62 -4.72 -21.67 1.63
CA PRO A 62 -5.48 -22.04 0.44
C PRO A 62 -6.23 -20.84 -0.14
N TYR A 63 -6.17 -20.68 -1.46
CA TYR A 63 -6.87 -19.60 -2.16
C TYR A 63 -8.36 -19.90 -2.32
N SER A 64 -9.13 -19.63 -1.27
CA SER A 64 -10.59 -19.79 -1.28
C SER A 64 -11.31 -18.57 -1.89
N SER A 65 -12.57 -18.74 -2.28
CA SER A 65 -13.43 -17.66 -2.77
C SER A 65 -13.58 -16.52 -1.75
N ILE A 66 -13.61 -16.84 -0.46
CA ILE A 66 -13.67 -15.90 0.65
C ILE A 66 -12.36 -15.10 0.73
N LEU A 67 -11.21 -15.77 0.67
CA LEU A 67 -9.90 -15.12 0.68
C LEU A 67 -9.73 -14.21 -0.54
N ALA A 68 -10.08 -14.69 -1.73
CA ALA A 68 -10.05 -13.90 -2.96
C ALA A 68 -10.92 -12.63 -2.85
N LYS A 69 -12.12 -12.73 -2.24
CA LYS A 69 -12.98 -11.57 -1.99
C LYS A 69 -12.33 -10.59 -1.01
N ALA A 70 -11.77 -11.08 0.10
CA ALA A 70 -11.10 -10.25 1.09
C ALA A 70 -9.89 -9.50 0.50
N LEU A 71 -9.04 -10.18 -0.28
CA LEU A 71 -7.87 -9.58 -0.94
C LEU A 71 -8.29 -8.51 -1.95
N ARG A 72 -9.35 -8.76 -2.74
CA ARG A 72 -9.90 -7.75 -3.66
C ARG A 72 -10.43 -6.51 -2.93
N GLU A 73 -11.13 -6.68 -1.81
CA GLU A 73 -11.61 -5.55 -1.01
C GLU A 73 -10.44 -4.75 -0.41
N LYS A 74 -9.40 -5.42 0.07
CA LYS A 74 -8.16 -4.78 0.54
C LYS A 74 -7.47 -3.98 -0.58
N ASP A 75 -7.42 -4.52 -1.80
CA ASP A 75 -6.91 -3.81 -2.98
C ASP A 75 -7.75 -2.57 -3.34
N LYS A 76 -9.08 -2.67 -3.28
CA LYS A 76 -9.96 -1.51 -3.47
C LYS A 76 -9.70 -0.44 -2.41
N MET A 77 -9.60 -0.83 -1.14
CA MET A 77 -9.32 0.08 -0.02
C MET A 77 -7.97 0.79 -0.20
N MET A 78 -6.95 0.08 -0.68
CA MET A 78 -5.64 0.66 -0.98
C MET A 78 -5.72 1.79 -2.01
N ASN A 79 -6.56 1.64 -3.05
CA ASN A 79 -6.68 2.62 -4.12
C ASN A 79 -7.61 3.81 -3.76
N ARG A 80 -8.39 3.72 -2.68
CA ARG A 80 -9.34 4.79 -2.27
C ARG A 80 -8.67 6.14 -1.97
N PRO A 81 -7.55 6.23 -1.23
CA PRO A 81 -6.90 7.50 -0.95
C PRO A 81 -6.42 8.19 -2.23
N LEU A 82 -5.81 7.42 -3.15
CA LEU A 82 -5.39 7.93 -4.46
C LEU A 82 -6.61 8.42 -5.26
N ALA A 83 -7.67 7.62 -5.36
CA ALA A 83 -8.88 8.00 -6.08
C ALA A 83 -9.62 9.20 -5.45
N LYS A 84 -9.50 9.43 -4.14
CA LYS A 84 -10.01 10.65 -3.48
C LYS A 84 -9.13 11.86 -3.82
N LYS A 85 -7.80 11.73 -3.73
CA LYS A 85 -6.86 12.79 -4.14
C LYS A 85 -7.04 13.18 -5.61
N MET A 86 -7.12 12.20 -6.51
CA MET A 86 -7.35 12.43 -7.94
C MET A 86 -8.71 13.08 -8.24
N ARG A 87 -9.72 12.97 -7.36
CA ARG A 87 -11.01 13.65 -7.54
C ARG A 87 -11.05 15.06 -6.95
N ASN A 88 -10.05 15.42 -6.15
CA ASN A 88 -9.96 16.76 -5.59
C ASN A 88 -9.38 17.72 -6.64
N LYS A 89 -10.27 18.49 -7.28
CA LYS A 89 -9.92 19.47 -8.32
C LYS A 89 -8.92 20.54 -7.86
N TRP A 90 -8.91 20.84 -6.55
CA TRP A 90 -8.00 21.82 -5.95
C TRP A 90 -6.58 21.27 -5.89
N LEU A 91 -6.42 20.03 -5.40
CA LEU A 91 -5.13 19.31 -5.41
C LEU A 91 -4.62 19.03 -6.83
N GLN A 92 -5.53 18.72 -7.77
CA GLN A 92 -5.14 18.57 -9.18
C GLN A 92 -4.49 19.85 -9.72
N ARG A 93 -5.12 21.01 -9.47
CA ARG A 93 -4.59 22.32 -9.91
C ARG A 93 -3.18 22.59 -9.37
N GLU A 94 -2.91 22.35 -8.10
CA GLU A 94 -1.55 22.53 -7.53
C GLU A 94 -0.50 21.59 -8.15
N LEU A 95 -0.91 20.38 -8.54
CA LEU A 95 0.00 19.35 -9.07
C LEU A 95 0.31 19.51 -10.58
N PHE A 96 -0.42 20.39 -11.29
CA PHE A 96 -0.19 20.72 -12.71
C PHE A 96 0.68 21.98 -12.92
N TYR A 97 1.26 22.56 -11.86
CA TYR A 97 2.23 23.66 -11.98
C TYR A 97 3.67 23.16 -11.81
N THR A 98 4.22 22.63 -12.91
CA THR A 98 5.62 22.71 -13.36
C THR A 98 5.66 22.19 -14.79
#